data_AF-A0A7C8UZU4-F1
#
_entry.id   AF-A0A7C8UZU4-F1
#
_cell.length_a   1.000
_cell.length_b   1.000
_cell.length_c   1.000
_cell.angle_alpha   90.00
_cell.angle_beta   90.00
_cell.angle_gamma   90.00
#
_symmetry.space_group_name_H-M   'P 1'
#
loop_
_entity.id
_entity.type
_entity.pdbx_description
1 polymer ?
#
loop_
_entity_poly.entity_id
_entity_poly.type
_entity_poly.pdbx_seq_one_letter_code
_entity_poly.pdbx_strand_id
1 'polypeptide(L)'
;MSTPPRILTIAGSDSSGGAGIEADIKVITAHKCYGMTAMTGLTAQNTTGVVDIHPIPADFLRKVLSAVLEDVGVDVVKTGMLTSAQSISVIVESIKKYDLKTIVLDPVMISTSGSILLPTDAISNLCSNLIPLASLVTPNIPEAQHLLSYYTNPNMLPTTAFPIDNINSMADVVDLAKRLQEKCSTAVLVKGGHLPFLGDGSVARRHKDKAFVMDVLVLSNGTVKIFSSPFIESNNTHGTGCSLASASYPLGKGSGPINHVHNVYKLPYSKGHFIEYLINHPSVANTWKDYVNHDFVKSIANGTLSTEKFVWYLKQDYLFLVQFARAKALLTYKGTTLAQINDCANYLTGVIRESALHVKYCAELIPGLTERDLQSTPEAPTTTAYTRYILDVGGNGDVAALMVSLISCSVGYQVAARNRENEESSVKTAQGNTFWRWVEEYASEGYAKEVQTQRDILEEMAGGFGMTQVEELVEIFRKVTEMERNFFSAAVEAKFP
;
A
#
# COMPACT_ATOMS: atom_id res chain seq x y z
N MET A 1 -11.92 -12.98 13.42
CA MET A 1 -11.50 -11.61 13.10
C MET A 1 -11.28 -10.88 14.41
N SER A 2 -10.16 -10.18 14.60
CA SER A 2 -9.94 -9.36 15.79
C SER A 2 -10.92 -8.18 15.81
N THR A 3 -11.48 -7.85 16.97
CA THR A 3 -12.27 -6.64 17.15
C THR A 3 -11.41 -5.40 16.84
N PRO A 4 -11.87 -4.46 16.01
CA PRO A 4 -11.09 -3.27 15.67
C PRO A 4 -10.88 -2.38 16.91
N PRO A 5 -9.71 -1.73 17.08
CA PRO A 5 -9.50 -0.76 18.17
C PRO A 5 -10.52 0.37 18.11
N ARG A 6 -11.07 0.75 19.26
CA ARG A 6 -12.08 1.80 19.41
C ARG A 6 -11.41 3.12 19.80
N ILE A 7 -11.52 4.12 18.94
CA ILE A 7 -10.89 5.43 19.12
C ILE A 7 -11.97 6.50 19.24
N LEU A 8 -12.02 7.18 20.39
CA LEU A 8 -12.89 8.34 20.62
C LEU A 8 -12.13 9.63 20.33
N THR A 9 -12.56 10.40 19.35
CA THR A 9 -12.10 11.78 19.17
C THR A 9 -13.03 12.77 19.88
N ILE A 10 -12.43 13.68 20.65
CA ILE A 10 -13.09 14.78 21.34
C ILE A 10 -12.57 16.09 20.76
N ALA A 11 -13.31 16.71 19.83
CA ALA A 11 -12.83 17.85 19.05
C ALA A 11 -13.96 18.74 18.52
N GLY A 12 -13.61 19.92 18.01
CA GLY A 12 -14.52 20.73 17.21
C GLY A 12 -14.73 20.16 15.81
N SER A 13 -15.87 20.46 15.20
CA SER A 13 -16.15 20.20 13.78
C SER A 13 -15.41 21.20 12.91
N ASP A 14 -14.89 20.74 11.76
CA ASP A 14 -14.59 21.58 10.61
C ASP A 14 -15.58 21.24 9.50
N SER A 15 -16.51 22.17 9.21
CA SER A 15 -17.57 21.97 8.23
C SER A 15 -17.07 21.67 6.81
N SER A 16 -15.82 22.01 6.47
CA SER A 16 -15.23 21.63 5.18
C SER A 16 -14.71 20.19 5.12
N GLY A 17 -14.61 19.54 6.27
CA GLY A 17 -14.12 18.18 6.43
C GLY A 17 -12.61 18.00 6.24
N GLY A 18 -11.83 19.09 6.22
CA GLY A 18 -10.37 19.03 6.06
C GLY A 18 -9.61 18.88 7.37
N ALA A 19 -10.16 19.38 8.48
CA ALA A 19 -9.61 19.27 9.83
C ALA A 19 -10.69 18.77 10.81
N GLY A 20 -10.53 19.05 12.10
CA GLY A 20 -11.53 18.77 13.12
C GLY A 20 -11.87 17.29 13.28
N ILE A 21 -13.06 17.04 13.82
CA ILE A 21 -13.55 15.70 14.11
C ILE A 21 -13.78 14.87 12.83
N GLU A 22 -14.06 15.53 11.71
CA GLU A 22 -14.25 14.91 10.39
C GLU A 22 -12.94 14.33 9.88
N ALA A 23 -11.83 15.08 9.95
CA ALA A 23 -10.51 14.57 9.59
C ALA A 23 -10.11 13.40 10.50
N ASP A 24 -10.41 13.50 11.80
CA ASP A 24 -10.14 12.44 12.76
C ASP A 24 -10.84 11.13 12.38
N ILE A 25 -12.16 11.16 12.13
CA ILE A 25 -12.92 9.97 11.74
C ILE A 25 -12.43 9.38 10.43
N LYS A 26 -12.05 10.21 9.45
CA LYS A 26 -11.51 9.72 8.19
C LYS A 26 -10.18 8.98 8.40
N VAL A 27 -9.28 9.52 9.23
CA VAL A 27 -8.01 8.84 9.56
C VAL A 27 -8.22 7.56 10.35
N ILE A 28 -9.08 7.59 11.38
CA ILE A 28 -9.38 6.41 12.20
C ILE A 28 -9.93 5.28 11.31
N THR A 29 -10.86 5.61 10.40
CA THR A 29 -11.44 4.66 9.44
C THR A 29 -10.38 4.10 8.49
N ALA A 30 -9.48 4.96 7.98
CA ALA A 30 -8.39 4.55 7.10
C ALA A 30 -7.43 3.55 7.75
N HIS A 31 -7.27 3.63 9.08
CA HIS A 31 -6.47 2.71 9.88
C HIS A 31 -7.26 1.48 10.37
N LYS A 32 -8.43 1.21 9.79
CA LYS A 32 -9.30 0.06 10.11
C LYS A 32 -9.70 0.01 11.60
N CYS A 33 -9.76 1.17 12.24
CA CYS A 33 -10.21 1.33 13.62
C CYS A 33 -11.67 1.78 13.66
N TYR A 34 -12.34 1.55 14.79
CA TYR A 34 -13.71 2.00 15.03
C TYR A 34 -13.68 3.42 15.61
N GLY A 35 -14.13 4.40 14.82
CA GLY A 35 -14.14 5.81 15.22
C GLY A 35 -15.44 6.23 15.91
N MET A 36 -15.29 6.91 17.03
CA MET A 36 -16.38 7.53 17.80
C MET A 36 -16.10 9.01 18.00
N THR A 37 -17.14 9.81 18.21
CA THR A 37 -17.03 11.27 18.28
C THR A 37 -17.69 11.86 19.53
N ALA A 38 -17.07 12.90 20.08
CA ALA A 38 -17.69 13.80 21.04
C ALA A 38 -17.33 15.25 20.69
N MET A 39 -18.31 16.01 20.20
CA MET A 39 -18.04 17.33 19.65
C MET A 39 -17.98 18.42 20.73
N THR A 40 -16.97 19.28 20.68
CA THR A 40 -16.79 20.40 21.63
C THR A 40 -17.31 21.73 21.09
N GLY A 41 -17.41 21.87 19.78
CA GLY A 41 -17.91 23.06 19.09
C GLY A 41 -18.19 22.80 17.63
N LEU A 42 -19.14 23.54 17.08
CA LEU A 42 -19.40 23.62 15.64
C LEU A 42 -18.67 24.85 15.09
N THR A 43 -17.94 24.71 13.99
CA THR A 43 -17.34 25.85 13.31
C THR A 43 -18.02 26.07 11.96
N ALA A 44 -18.37 27.32 11.67
CA ALA A 44 -18.63 27.76 10.31
C ALA A 44 -17.26 28.03 9.66
N GLN A 45 -16.61 26.96 9.20
CA GLN A 45 -15.24 27.00 8.71
C GLN A 45 -15.12 26.42 7.30
N ASN A 46 -14.19 26.98 6.53
CA ASN A 46 -13.72 26.40 5.28
C ASN A 46 -12.19 26.54 5.13
N THR A 47 -11.65 26.18 3.98
CA THR A 47 -10.20 26.22 3.72
C THR A 47 -9.60 27.62 3.72
N THR A 48 -10.42 28.69 3.72
CA THR A 48 -9.97 30.09 3.73
C THR A 48 -10.02 30.72 5.12
N GLY A 49 -10.73 30.13 6.08
CA GLY A 49 -10.80 30.64 7.45
C GLY A 49 -12.01 30.17 8.25
N VAL A 50 -12.09 30.68 9.48
CA VAL A 50 -13.19 30.46 10.43
C VAL A 50 -14.07 31.70 10.46
N VAL A 51 -15.36 31.53 10.18
CA VAL A 51 -16.38 32.60 10.21
C VAL A 51 -17.00 32.73 11.60
N ASP A 52 -17.35 31.60 12.21
CA ASP A 52 -17.99 31.55 13.52
C ASP A 52 -17.69 30.24 14.25
N ILE A 53 -17.80 30.27 15.58
CA ILE A 53 -17.63 29.12 16.47
C ILE A 53 -18.81 29.09 17.43
N HIS A 54 -19.58 28.00 17.39
CA HIS A 54 -20.66 27.72 18.33
C HIS A 54 -20.20 26.64 19.33
N PRO A 55 -19.86 27.02 20.58
CA PRO A 55 -19.45 26.06 21.61
C PRO A 55 -20.61 25.14 22.00
N ILE A 56 -20.34 23.84 22.11
CA ILE A 56 -21.31 22.90 22.67
C ILE A 56 -21.36 23.06 24.20
N PRO A 57 -22.55 23.19 24.82
CA PRO A 57 -22.66 23.29 26.27
C PRO A 57 -22.03 22.10 27.01
N ALA A 58 -21.29 22.35 28.08
CA ALA A 58 -20.54 21.34 28.83
C ALA A 58 -21.42 20.20 29.37
N ASP A 59 -22.64 20.51 29.83
CA ASP A 59 -23.60 19.50 30.30
C ASP A 59 -24.07 18.57 29.17
N PHE A 60 -24.12 19.06 27.94
CA PHE A 60 -24.44 18.23 26.78
C PHE A 60 -23.25 17.36 26.38
N LEU A 61 -22.03 17.91 26.35
CA LEU A 61 -20.80 17.13 26.14
C LEU A 61 -20.69 15.98 27.14
N ARG A 62 -21.02 16.21 28.41
CA ARG A 62 -21.04 15.17 29.45
C ARG A 62 -22.01 14.03 29.13
N LYS A 63 -23.19 14.34 28.60
CA LYS A 63 -24.17 13.34 28.17
C LYS A 63 -23.66 12.53 26.99
N VAL A 64 -23.04 13.19 26.01
CA VAL A 64 -22.43 12.53 24.84
C VAL A 64 -21.33 11.56 25.27
N LEU A 65 -20.39 12.02 26.11
CA LEU A 65 -19.31 11.17 26.61
C LEU A 65 -19.84 9.99 27.42
N SER A 66 -20.85 10.20 28.26
CA SER A 66 -21.45 9.10 29.03
C SER A 66 -22.13 8.08 28.13
N ALA A 67 -22.91 8.53 27.14
CA ALA A 67 -23.59 7.64 26.21
C ALA A 67 -22.62 6.74 25.42
N VAL A 68 -21.50 7.31 24.94
CA VAL A 68 -20.51 6.55 24.15
C VAL A 68 -19.67 5.63 25.04
N LEU A 69 -19.20 6.13 26.19
CA LEU A 69 -18.29 5.39 27.07
C LEU A 69 -18.99 4.26 27.84
N GLU A 70 -20.26 4.42 28.20
CA GLU A 70 -21.03 3.42 28.96
C GLU A 70 -21.53 2.26 28.08
N ASP A 71 -21.80 2.50 26.79
CA ASP A 71 -22.27 1.47 25.85
C ASP A 71 -21.10 0.80 25.10
N VAL A 72 -20.33 1.58 24.36
CA VAL A 72 -19.33 1.05 23.42
C VAL A 72 -17.99 0.79 24.09
N GLY A 73 -17.61 1.59 25.09
CA GLY A 73 -16.27 1.65 25.66
C GLY A 73 -15.22 2.23 24.70
N VAL A 74 -13.99 2.41 25.16
CA VAL A 74 -12.92 3.07 24.38
C VAL A 74 -11.54 2.47 24.69
N ASP A 75 -10.69 2.40 23.67
CA ASP A 75 -9.30 1.96 23.81
C ASP A 75 -8.34 3.17 23.80
N VAL A 76 -8.61 4.17 22.95
CA VAL A 76 -7.83 5.41 22.85
C VAL A 76 -8.73 6.63 22.79
N VAL A 77 -8.40 7.67 23.57
CA VAL A 77 -9.00 8.99 23.44
C VAL A 77 -8.03 9.93 22.73
N LYS A 78 -8.51 10.63 21.72
CA LYS A 78 -7.80 11.74 21.07
C LYS A 78 -8.54 13.04 21.35
N THR A 79 -7.86 14.10 21.74
CA THR A 79 -8.45 15.44 21.84
C THR A 79 -7.93 16.34 20.73
N GLY A 80 -8.81 17.15 20.14
CA GLY A 80 -8.46 18.21 19.18
C GLY A 80 -8.82 19.59 19.71
N MET A 81 -9.40 20.45 18.87
CA MET A 81 -9.90 21.77 19.28
C MET A 81 -10.88 21.66 20.46
N LEU A 82 -10.58 22.36 21.55
CA LEU A 82 -11.44 22.49 22.72
C LEU A 82 -11.95 23.94 22.80
N THR A 83 -13.19 24.12 23.27
CA THR A 83 -13.89 25.41 23.15
C THR A 83 -13.97 26.22 24.44
N SER A 84 -13.73 25.59 25.60
CA SER A 84 -13.85 26.27 26.90
C SER A 84 -13.15 25.52 28.03
N ALA A 85 -12.90 26.22 29.14
CA ALA A 85 -12.40 25.60 30.37
C ALA A 85 -13.39 24.56 30.93
N GLN A 86 -14.69 24.78 30.78
CA GLN A 86 -15.74 23.86 31.23
C GLN A 86 -15.71 22.55 30.41
N SER A 87 -15.49 22.64 29.10
CA SER A 87 -15.31 21.47 28.23
C SER A 87 -14.10 20.64 28.68
N ILE A 88 -12.98 21.29 29.04
CA ILE A 88 -11.78 20.62 29.57
C ILE A 88 -12.11 19.91 30.90
N SER A 89 -12.81 20.56 31.82
CA SER A 89 -13.19 19.95 33.10
C SER A 89 -14.05 18.69 32.91
N VAL A 90 -15.02 18.72 31.99
CA VAL A 90 -15.84 17.53 31.65
C VAL A 90 -14.98 16.38 31.11
N ILE A 91 -13.99 16.67 30.27
CA ILE A 91 -13.07 15.67 29.72
C ILE A 91 -12.22 15.06 30.85
N VAL A 92 -11.63 15.89 31.71
CA VAL A 92 -10.82 15.46 32.86
C VAL A 92 -11.63 14.57 33.81
N GLU A 93 -12.85 14.96 34.13
CA GLU A 93 -13.76 14.16 34.95
C GLU A 93 -14.10 12.82 34.30
N SER A 94 -14.31 12.80 32.98
CA SER A 94 -14.60 11.57 32.24
C SER A 94 -13.39 10.63 32.20
N ILE A 95 -12.19 11.16 31.95
CA ILE A 95 -10.94 10.38 31.99
C ILE A 95 -10.80 9.68 33.34
N LYS A 96 -11.03 10.40 34.43
CA LYS A 96 -10.94 9.85 35.79
C LYS A 96 -12.08 8.87 36.11
N LYS A 97 -13.33 9.20 35.78
CA LYS A 97 -14.51 8.36 36.06
C LYS A 97 -14.42 6.99 35.39
N TYR A 98 -14.00 6.96 34.13
CA TYR A 98 -13.96 5.74 33.31
C TYR A 98 -12.56 5.10 33.25
N ASP A 99 -11.59 5.61 34.03
CA ASP A 99 -10.22 5.10 34.12
C ASP A 99 -9.51 4.96 32.75
N LEU A 100 -9.66 6.00 31.91
CA LEU A 100 -9.12 5.98 30.54
C LEU A 100 -7.60 6.05 30.58
N LYS A 101 -6.93 5.14 29.86
CA LYS A 101 -5.47 4.93 29.98
C LYS A 101 -4.65 5.59 28.88
N THR A 102 -5.16 5.63 27.66
CA THR A 102 -4.42 6.11 26.50
C THR A 102 -5.06 7.38 25.95
N ILE A 103 -4.38 8.51 26.17
CA ILE A 103 -4.86 9.83 25.79
C ILE A 103 -3.82 10.52 24.90
N VAL A 104 -4.22 10.83 23.67
CA VAL A 104 -3.43 11.63 22.72
C VAL A 104 -4.01 13.04 22.69
N LEU A 105 -3.23 14.03 23.10
CA LEU A 105 -3.66 15.41 23.20
C LEU A 105 -3.05 16.25 22.08
N ASP A 106 -3.88 16.74 21.16
CA ASP A 106 -3.50 17.77 20.19
C ASP A 106 -3.92 19.16 20.72
N PRO A 107 -2.98 19.99 21.22
CA PRO A 107 -3.30 21.24 21.93
C PRO A 107 -3.63 22.37 20.94
N VAL A 108 -4.70 22.18 20.16
CA VAL A 108 -5.14 23.13 19.14
C VAL A 108 -5.61 24.42 19.82
N MET A 109 -4.74 25.43 19.80
CA MET A 109 -5.00 26.75 20.40
C MET A 109 -5.30 27.83 19.36
N ILE A 110 -4.71 27.73 18.18
CA ILE A 110 -4.80 28.72 17.10
C ILE A 110 -4.99 27.97 15.78
N SER A 111 -5.91 28.43 14.93
CA SER A 111 -6.11 27.84 13.62
C SER A 111 -4.92 28.13 12.70
N THR A 112 -4.79 27.37 11.60
CA THR A 112 -3.80 27.67 10.55
C THR A 112 -4.02 29.05 9.91
N SER A 113 -5.25 29.58 9.97
CA SER A 113 -5.60 30.94 9.53
C SER A 113 -5.36 32.02 10.60
N GLY A 114 -4.85 31.65 11.78
CA GLY A 114 -4.52 32.58 12.87
C GLY A 114 -5.66 32.90 13.85
N SER A 115 -6.82 32.27 13.72
CA SER A 115 -7.95 32.48 14.64
C SER A 115 -7.66 31.83 15.99
N ILE A 116 -7.89 32.56 17.09
CA ILE A 116 -7.80 31.98 18.44
C ILE A 116 -8.96 31.01 18.62
N LEU A 117 -8.66 29.75 18.90
CA LEU A 117 -9.65 28.68 19.05
C LEU A 117 -9.87 28.29 20.52
N LEU A 118 -8.84 28.42 21.35
CA LEU A 118 -8.92 28.15 22.78
C LEU A 118 -8.75 29.46 23.57
N PRO A 119 -9.73 29.85 24.40
CA PRO A 119 -9.61 31.01 25.28
C PRO A 119 -8.44 30.89 26.26
N THR A 120 -7.84 32.03 26.63
CA THR A 120 -6.68 32.09 27.54
C THR A 120 -6.92 31.40 28.88
N ASP A 121 -8.09 31.60 29.48
CA ASP A 121 -8.48 30.99 30.75
C ASP A 121 -8.57 29.46 30.64
N ALA A 122 -8.89 28.94 29.45
CA ALA A 122 -8.92 27.50 29.18
C ALA A 122 -7.53 26.88 29.02
N ILE A 123 -6.50 27.64 28.60
CA ILE A 123 -5.10 27.18 28.55
C ILE A 123 -4.61 26.78 29.95
N SER A 124 -4.99 27.55 30.98
CA SER A 124 -4.62 27.25 32.35
C SER A 124 -5.16 25.88 32.82
N ASN A 125 -6.41 25.59 32.47
CA ASN A 125 -7.04 24.32 32.76
C ASN A 125 -6.42 23.17 31.95
N LEU A 126 -6.11 23.42 30.66
CA LEU A 126 -5.43 22.47 29.79
C LEU A 126 -4.09 22.02 30.40
N CYS A 127 -3.23 22.97 30.77
CA CYS A 127 -1.90 22.70 31.31
C CYS A 127 -1.96 22.07 32.71
N SER A 128 -2.84 22.56 33.59
CA SER A 128 -2.85 22.12 34.99
C SER A 128 -3.58 20.79 35.20
N ASN A 129 -4.58 20.47 34.37
CA ASN A 129 -5.50 19.36 34.63
C ASN A 129 -5.56 18.29 33.54
N LEU A 130 -5.38 18.65 32.26
CA LEU A 130 -5.56 17.71 31.15
C LEU A 130 -4.23 17.16 30.61
N ILE A 131 -3.23 18.02 30.37
CA ILE A 131 -1.88 17.58 29.94
C ILE A 131 -1.28 16.53 30.89
N PRO A 132 -1.38 16.65 32.23
CA PRO A 132 -0.85 15.65 33.15
C PRO A 132 -1.47 14.25 33.02
N LEU A 133 -2.64 14.14 32.38
CA LEU A 133 -3.32 12.87 32.10
C LEU A 133 -2.98 12.31 30.71
N ALA A 134 -2.35 13.10 29.84
CA ALA A 134 -2.04 12.69 28.47
C ALA A 134 -0.92 11.64 28.45
N SER A 135 -1.03 10.66 27.55
CA SER A 135 0.06 9.73 27.23
C SER A 135 1.02 10.32 26.18
N LEU A 136 0.50 11.20 25.32
CA LEU A 136 1.25 11.90 24.29
C LEU A 136 0.62 13.28 24.05
N VAL A 137 1.45 14.33 23.98
CA VAL A 137 1.04 15.67 23.56
C VAL A 137 1.69 16.00 22.21
N THR A 138 0.93 16.49 21.24
CA THR A 138 1.41 16.70 19.86
C THR A 138 1.37 18.17 19.43
N PRO A 139 2.06 19.12 20.10
CA PRO A 139 2.00 20.53 19.71
C PRO A 139 2.80 20.79 18.43
N ASN A 140 2.38 21.74 17.62
CA ASN A 140 3.28 22.34 16.63
C ASN A 140 4.29 23.28 17.31
N ILE A 141 5.30 23.77 16.58
CA ILE A 141 6.32 24.67 17.15
C ILE A 141 5.72 25.90 17.85
N PRO A 142 4.83 26.71 17.22
CA PRO A 142 4.18 27.82 17.90
C PRO A 142 3.41 27.43 19.16
N GLU A 143 2.66 26.33 19.13
CA GLU A 143 1.93 25.79 20.27
C GLU A 143 2.87 25.36 21.39
N ALA A 144 4.00 24.71 21.06
CA ALA A 144 4.99 24.27 22.03
C ALA A 144 5.64 25.45 22.76
N GLN A 145 5.96 26.52 22.03
CA GLN A 145 6.48 27.76 22.63
C GLN A 145 5.44 28.42 23.55
N HIS A 146 4.17 28.42 23.16
CA HIS A 146 3.09 28.97 23.98
C HIS A 146 2.84 28.15 25.26
N LEU A 147 2.86 26.82 25.18
CA LEU A 147 2.75 25.97 26.36
C LEU A 147 3.94 26.19 27.31
N LEU A 148 5.16 26.28 26.78
CA LEU A 148 6.36 26.50 27.59
C LEU A 148 6.37 27.88 28.24
N SER A 149 5.90 28.92 27.55
CA SER A 149 5.77 30.27 28.12
C SER A 149 4.77 30.29 29.28
N TYR A 150 3.63 29.61 29.14
CA TYR A 150 2.66 29.45 30.22
C TYR A 150 3.28 28.76 31.45
N TYR A 151 4.01 27.66 31.28
CA TYR A 151 4.69 26.97 32.39
C TYR A 151 5.77 27.81 33.08
N THR A 152 6.31 28.81 32.38
CA THR A 152 7.38 29.68 32.90
C THR A 152 6.83 30.93 33.58
N ASN A 153 5.75 31.51 33.04
CA ASN A 153 5.09 32.69 33.59
C ASN A 153 3.55 32.64 33.41
N PRO A 154 2.83 31.96 34.32
CA PRO A 154 1.38 31.73 34.19
C PRO A 154 0.52 33.01 34.21
N ASN A 155 1.06 34.12 34.73
CA ASN A 155 0.36 35.40 34.85
C ASN A 155 0.52 36.29 33.60
N MET A 156 1.27 35.85 32.59
CA MET A 156 1.46 36.60 31.36
C MET A 156 0.26 36.36 30.42
N LEU A 157 -0.47 37.43 30.06
CA LEU A 157 -1.55 37.36 29.08
C LEU A 157 -1.02 36.97 27.70
N PRO A 158 -1.76 36.16 26.92
CA PRO A 158 -1.40 35.89 25.55
C PRO A 158 -1.41 37.14 24.70
N THR A 159 -0.22 37.57 24.28
CA THR A 159 -0.08 38.55 23.21
C THR A 159 0.19 37.80 21.91
N THR A 160 -0.21 38.38 20.78
CA THR A 160 0.13 37.87 19.44
C THR A 160 1.64 37.91 19.14
N ALA A 161 2.44 38.44 20.06
CA ALA A 161 3.89 38.58 19.97
C ALA A 161 4.52 38.20 21.33
N PHE A 162 4.55 36.90 21.61
CA PHE A 162 5.41 36.37 22.66
C PHE A 162 6.87 36.38 22.22
N PRO A 163 7.85 36.43 23.14
CA PRO A 163 9.24 36.17 22.81
C PRO A 163 9.35 34.70 22.36
N ILE A 164 9.24 34.51 21.06
CA ILE A 164 9.57 33.28 20.33
C ILE A 164 11.05 33.09 20.58
N ASP A 165 11.45 32.01 21.26
CA ASP A 165 12.83 31.55 21.19
C ASP A 165 13.19 31.51 19.71
N ASN A 166 14.20 32.28 19.29
CA ASN A 166 14.60 32.30 17.90
C ASN A 166 15.14 30.90 17.54
N ILE A 167 14.27 30.04 17.01
CA ILE A 167 14.64 28.72 16.51
C ILE A 167 15.40 28.94 15.21
N ASN A 168 16.71 28.73 15.23
CA ASN A 168 17.59 28.91 14.07
C ASN A 168 18.21 27.58 13.60
N SER A 169 18.06 26.51 14.38
CA SER A 169 18.68 25.22 14.11
C SER A 169 17.80 24.05 14.55
N MET A 170 18.12 22.85 14.08
CA MET A 170 17.51 21.61 14.58
C MET A 170 17.73 21.42 16.09
N ALA A 171 18.88 21.85 16.61
CA ALA A 171 19.20 21.73 18.04
C ALA A 171 18.22 22.55 18.90
N ASP A 172 17.79 23.72 18.43
CA ASP A 172 16.84 24.57 19.14
C ASP A 172 15.45 23.92 19.25
N VAL A 173 15.01 23.19 18.21
CA VAL A 173 13.74 22.44 18.26
C VAL A 173 13.83 21.26 19.22
N VAL A 174 14.97 20.56 19.23
CA VAL A 174 15.20 19.46 20.18
C VAL A 174 15.20 19.97 21.62
N ASP A 175 15.85 21.11 21.86
CA ASP A 175 15.88 21.77 23.16
C ASP A 175 14.48 22.24 23.60
N LEU A 176 13.70 22.86 22.71
CA LEU A 176 12.31 23.23 22.95
C LEU A 176 11.47 21.99 23.35
N ALA A 177 11.60 20.89 22.62
CA ALA A 177 10.86 19.67 22.88
C ALA A 177 11.22 19.07 24.25
N LYS A 178 12.52 19.07 24.62
CA LYS A 178 12.99 18.62 25.94
C LYS A 178 12.44 19.48 27.07
N ARG A 179 12.60 20.80 26.98
CA ARG A 179 12.10 21.74 28.00
C ARG A 179 10.60 21.60 28.20
N LEU A 180 9.83 21.44 27.12
CA LEU A 180 8.39 21.22 27.22
C LEU A 180 8.06 19.85 27.84
N GLN A 181 8.76 18.80 27.44
CA GLN A 181 8.59 17.46 28.00
C GLN A 181 8.84 17.43 29.51
N GLU A 182 9.89 18.10 29.98
CA GLU A 182 10.20 18.24 31.41
C GLU A 182 9.06 18.91 32.20
N LYS A 183 8.38 19.90 31.62
CA LYS A 183 7.23 20.56 32.25
C LYS A 183 5.97 19.69 32.23
N CYS A 184 5.69 19.03 31.11
CA CYS A 184 4.49 18.22 30.94
C CYS A 184 4.56 16.86 31.66
N SER A 185 5.77 16.34 31.93
CA SER A 185 5.99 15.00 32.53
C SER A 185 5.36 13.83 31.75
N THR A 186 5.09 14.01 30.46
CA THR A 186 4.54 13.00 29.54
C THR A 186 5.30 13.03 28.21
N ALA A 187 5.06 12.09 27.30
CA ALA A 187 5.69 12.14 25.98
C ALA A 187 5.19 13.35 25.17
N VAL A 188 6.10 14.00 24.44
CA VAL A 188 5.80 15.18 23.61
C VAL A 188 6.35 14.97 22.21
N LEU A 189 5.50 15.12 21.19
CA LEU A 189 5.87 15.15 19.77
C LEU A 189 5.73 16.58 19.24
N VAL A 190 6.83 17.34 19.20
CA VAL A 190 6.84 18.67 18.60
C VAL A 190 6.85 18.53 17.08
N LYS A 191 5.77 18.98 16.45
CA LYS A 191 5.55 18.93 15.00
C LYS A 191 6.24 20.12 14.33
N GLY A 192 7.22 19.87 13.48
CA GLY A 192 8.05 20.91 12.89
C GLY A 192 7.60 21.41 11.52
N GLY A 193 6.53 20.87 10.92
CA GLY A 193 6.09 21.18 9.54
C GLY A 193 6.03 22.67 9.12
N HIS A 194 5.96 23.62 10.07
CA HIS A 194 6.01 25.07 9.81
C HIS A 194 7.43 25.65 9.68
N LEU A 195 8.48 24.89 10.02
CA LEU A 195 9.87 25.30 10.05
C LEU A 195 10.74 24.36 9.20
N PRO A 196 10.89 24.65 7.90
CA PRO A 196 11.75 23.87 7.02
C PRO A 196 13.24 24.19 7.24
N PHE A 197 14.09 23.21 6.94
CA PHE A 197 15.54 23.29 7.11
C PHE A 197 16.29 23.17 5.77
N LEU A 198 17.49 23.74 5.72
CA LEU A 198 18.50 23.53 4.69
C LEU A 198 19.14 22.15 4.86
N GLY A 199 19.86 21.65 3.85
CA GLY A 199 20.60 20.37 3.93
C GLY A 199 21.66 20.31 5.04
N ASP A 200 22.13 21.46 5.54
CA ASP A 200 23.06 21.56 6.67
C ASP A 200 22.38 21.62 8.05
N GLY A 201 21.04 21.60 8.10
CA GLY A 201 20.26 21.63 9.34
C GLY A 201 20.01 23.03 9.92
N SER A 202 20.37 24.10 9.21
CA SER A 202 19.97 25.47 9.57
C SER A 202 18.58 25.82 9.01
N VAL A 203 17.88 26.78 9.60
CA VAL A 203 16.52 27.14 9.19
C VAL A 203 16.48 27.77 7.79
N ALA A 204 15.65 27.21 6.92
CA ALA A 204 15.45 27.70 5.55
C ALA A 204 14.58 28.97 5.54
N ARG A 205 15.20 30.14 5.29
CA ARG A 205 14.48 31.43 5.25
C ARG A 205 13.91 31.78 3.88
N ARG A 206 14.45 31.20 2.80
CA ARG A 206 13.95 31.41 1.43
C ARG A 206 13.23 30.18 0.95
N HIS A 207 12.15 30.39 0.19
CA HIS A 207 11.29 29.30 -0.30
C HIS A 207 12.05 28.20 -1.04
N LYS A 208 12.97 28.60 -1.92
CA LYS A 208 13.76 27.71 -2.78
C LYS A 208 14.78 26.84 -2.04
N ASP A 209 15.11 27.16 -0.80
CA ASP A 209 16.16 26.47 -0.06
C ASP A 209 15.59 25.42 0.92
N LYS A 210 14.26 25.27 1.00
CA LYS A 210 13.59 24.31 1.89
C LYS A 210 13.88 22.87 1.45
N ALA A 211 14.67 22.14 2.22
CA ALA A 211 15.07 20.76 1.89
C ALA A 211 14.23 19.72 2.63
N PHE A 212 14.08 19.85 3.95
CA PHE A 212 13.36 18.89 4.78
C PHE A 212 12.64 19.56 5.95
N VAL A 213 11.71 18.82 6.56
CA VAL A 213 11.09 19.14 7.85
C VAL A 213 11.41 18.01 8.83
N MET A 214 11.33 18.32 10.11
CA MET A 214 11.52 17.31 11.15
C MET A 214 10.49 17.45 12.26
N ASP A 215 10.15 16.31 12.86
CA ASP A 215 9.37 16.22 14.08
C ASP A 215 10.23 15.62 15.19
N VAL A 216 10.09 16.11 16.41
CA VAL A 216 10.89 15.66 17.56
C VAL A 216 9.97 15.04 18.61
N LEU A 217 10.14 13.74 18.83
CA LEU A 217 9.51 13.01 19.92
C LEU A 217 10.47 12.93 21.11
N VAL A 218 10.04 13.41 22.26
CA VAL A 218 10.71 13.19 23.54
C VAL A 218 9.79 12.31 24.39
N LEU A 219 10.25 11.11 24.72
CA LEU A 219 9.50 10.17 25.57
C LEU A 219 9.53 10.64 27.03
N SER A 220 8.62 10.11 27.85
CA SER A 220 8.53 10.43 29.29
C SER A 220 9.81 10.13 30.07
N ASN A 221 10.66 9.21 29.57
CA ASN A 221 11.97 8.89 30.14
C ASN A 221 13.12 9.79 29.61
N GLY A 222 12.81 10.84 28.84
CA GLY A 222 13.79 11.75 28.24
C GLY A 222 14.43 11.26 26.94
N THR A 223 14.08 10.07 26.44
CA THR A 223 14.62 9.56 25.16
C THR A 223 14.12 10.42 24.01
N VAL A 224 15.04 10.88 23.17
CA VAL A 224 14.75 11.71 21.99
C VAL A 224 14.75 10.85 20.72
N LYS A 225 13.72 11.01 19.89
CA LYS A 225 13.66 10.49 18.52
C LYS A 225 13.34 11.63 17.56
N ILE A 226 14.09 11.70 16.46
CA ILE A 226 13.89 12.70 15.40
C ILE A 226 13.38 11.96 14.17
N PHE A 227 12.28 12.45 13.62
CA PHE A 227 11.72 11.99 12.34
C PHE A 227 11.98 13.10 11.32
N SER A 228 12.63 12.76 10.21
CA SER A 228 12.91 13.71 9.13
C SER A 228 12.28 13.23 7.83
N SER A 229 11.70 14.15 7.07
CA SER A 229 11.13 13.89 5.75
C SER A 229 11.40 15.03 4.79
N PRO A 230 11.54 14.75 3.48
CA PRO A 230 11.66 15.80 2.47
C PRO A 230 10.54 16.85 2.60
N PHE A 231 10.87 18.11 2.39
CA PHE A 231 9.87 19.17 2.37
C PHE A 231 9.04 19.03 1.09
N ILE A 232 7.72 18.99 1.25
CA ILE A 232 6.79 18.90 0.11
C ILE A 232 6.20 20.30 -0.11
N GLU A 233 6.48 20.87 -1.28
CA GLU A 233 5.87 22.13 -1.69
C GLU A 233 4.41 21.90 -2.07
N SER A 234 3.50 22.34 -1.20
CA SER A 234 2.06 22.25 -1.43
C SER A 234 1.30 23.30 -0.64
N ASN A 235 0.23 23.83 -1.24
CA ASN A 235 -0.74 24.69 -0.55
C ASN A 235 -1.78 23.89 0.25
N ASN A 236 -1.68 22.56 0.22
CA ASN A 236 -2.66 21.65 0.75
C ASN A 236 -2.23 21.02 2.09
N THR A 237 -2.10 21.85 3.12
CA THR A 237 -1.60 21.44 4.46
C THR A 237 -2.67 21.49 5.56
N HIS A 238 -3.92 21.78 5.17
CA HIS A 238 -5.06 21.88 6.08
C HIS A 238 -5.33 20.54 6.78
N GLY A 239 -5.51 20.59 8.11
CA GLY A 239 -5.83 19.42 8.94
C GLY A 239 -4.73 18.39 9.16
N THR A 240 -3.48 18.71 8.83
CA THR A 240 -2.31 17.83 9.04
C THR A 240 -2.09 17.48 10.52
N GLY A 241 -2.27 18.44 11.43
CA GLY A 241 -2.19 18.21 12.87
C GLY A 241 -3.23 17.22 13.40
N CYS A 242 -4.51 17.45 13.08
CA CYS A 242 -5.61 16.57 13.51
C CYS A 242 -5.40 15.14 12.99
N SER A 243 -4.97 15.01 11.74
CA SER A 243 -4.73 13.73 11.11
C SER A 243 -3.55 12.97 11.71
N LEU A 244 -2.44 13.65 12.02
CA LEU A 244 -1.28 13.03 12.67
C LEU A 244 -1.63 12.51 14.07
N ALA A 245 -2.34 13.31 14.86
CA ALA A 245 -2.81 12.92 16.19
C ALA A 245 -3.75 11.69 16.12
N SER A 246 -4.66 11.66 15.14
CA SER A 246 -5.57 10.52 14.91
C SER A 246 -4.88 9.27 14.36
N ALA A 247 -3.75 9.41 13.66
CA ALA A 247 -2.95 8.30 13.14
C ALA A 247 -1.95 7.73 14.16
N SER A 248 -1.87 8.29 15.39
CA SER A 248 -0.82 7.98 16.37
C SER A 248 -0.93 6.58 17.04
N TYR A 249 -1.68 5.63 16.46
CA TYR A 249 -1.73 4.21 16.88
C TYR A 249 -2.15 3.26 15.73
N PRO A 250 -1.36 2.22 15.33
CA PRO A 250 0.09 2.14 15.28
C PRO A 250 0.62 2.55 13.88
N LEU A 251 1.20 3.76 13.80
CA LEU A 251 2.15 4.27 12.77
C LEU A 251 1.85 3.95 11.29
N GLY A 252 1.05 4.80 10.63
CA GLY A 252 0.84 4.84 9.17
C GLY A 252 1.75 5.82 8.40
N LYS A 253 1.71 5.77 7.06
CA LYS A 253 2.46 6.64 6.10
C LYS A 253 1.50 7.32 5.09
N GLY A 254 1.82 8.55 4.61
CA GLY A 254 1.17 9.23 3.46
C GLY A 254 1.21 10.78 3.49
N SER A 255 1.02 11.46 2.33
CA SER A 255 1.18 12.93 2.12
C SER A 255 0.09 13.59 1.24
N GLY A 256 -0.46 14.76 1.63
CA GLY A 256 -1.40 15.65 0.87
C GLY A 256 -2.48 16.33 1.75
N PRO A 257 -3.44 17.17 1.27
CA PRO A 257 -4.59 17.57 2.11
C PRO A 257 -5.36 16.28 2.35
N ILE A 258 -5.27 15.73 3.56
CA ILE A 258 -4.91 14.32 3.60
C ILE A 258 -5.93 13.50 2.83
N ASN A 259 -5.49 12.81 1.77
CA ASN A 259 -6.32 11.80 1.14
C ASN A 259 -6.41 10.65 2.16
N HIS A 260 -7.29 10.83 3.13
CA HIS A 260 -7.49 9.90 4.23
C HIS A 260 -7.90 8.53 3.70
N VAL A 261 -8.48 8.48 2.50
CA VAL A 261 -8.93 7.27 1.82
C VAL A 261 -7.97 6.80 0.73
N HIS A 262 -6.72 7.26 0.70
CA HIS A 262 -5.73 6.78 -0.28
C HIS A 262 -5.48 5.27 -0.19
N ASN A 263 -5.81 4.61 0.92
CA ASN A 263 -5.76 3.16 1.03
C ASN A 263 -7.13 2.49 0.85
N VAL A 264 -8.20 3.27 0.60
CA VAL A 264 -9.56 2.79 0.34
C VAL A 264 -9.85 2.96 -1.16
N TYR A 265 -9.11 2.23 -1.98
CA TYR A 265 -9.44 2.10 -3.40
C TYR A 265 -10.43 0.95 -3.58
N LYS A 266 -11.47 1.16 -4.40
CA LYS A 266 -12.16 0.04 -5.04
C LYS A 266 -11.21 -0.51 -6.10
N LEU A 267 -10.83 -1.77 -5.95
CA LEU A 267 -10.12 -2.50 -7.00
C LEU A 267 -10.91 -2.39 -8.31
N PRO A 268 -10.24 -2.28 -9.47
CA PRO A 268 -10.91 -2.14 -10.76
C PRO A 268 -11.58 -3.44 -11.24
N TYR A 269 -11.61 -4.47 -10.39
CA TYR A 269 -12.20 -5.77 -10.63
C TYR A 269 -12.98 -6.25 -9.40
N SER A 270 -14.00 -7.08 -9.63
CA SER A 270 -14.68 -7.83 -8.58
C SER A 270 -13.82 -8.99 -8.10
N LYS A 271 -14.08 -9.46 -6.88
CA LYS A 271 -13.41 -10.65 -6.31
C LYS A 271 -13.57 -11.84 -7.26
N GLY A 272 -12.46 -12.51 -7.59
CA GLY A 272 -12.44 -13.66 -8.50
C GLY A 272 -12.37 -13.32 -9.99
N HIS A 273 -12.08 -12.05 -10.33
CA HIS A 273 -12.01 -11.56 -11.71
C HIS A 273 -10.73 -10.77 -12.02
N PHE A 274 -9.67 -10.93 -11.23
CA PHE A 274 -8.41 -10.24 -11.47
C PHE A 274 -7.72 -10.69 -12.76
N ILE A 275 -7.73 -11.99 -13.06
CA ILE A 275 -7.11 -12.52 -14.28
C ILE A 275 -7.90 -12.10 -15.51
N GLU A 276 -9.23 -12.10 -15.46
CA GLU A 276 -10.08 -11.51 -16.50
C GLU A 276 -9.77 -10.03 -16.69
N TYR A 277 -9.53 -9.31 -15.59
CA TYR A 277 -9.12 -7.90 -15.65
C TYR A 277 -7.77 -7.74 -16.35
N LEU A 278 -6.76 -8.55 -16.01
CA LEU A 278 -5.44 -8.51 -16.67
C LEU A 278 -5.56 -8.77 -18.18
N ILE A 279 -6.29 -9.82 -18.57
CA ILE A 279 -6.49 -10.23 -19.96
C ILE A 279 -7.23 -9.16 -20.76
N ASN A 280 -8.29 -8.58 -20.18
CA ASN A 280 -9.12 -7.58 -20.86
C ASN A 280 -8.61 -6.15 -20.69
N HIS A 281 -7.49 -5.94 -19.99
CA HIS A 281 -6.94 -4.62 -19.79
C HIS A 281 -6.61 -3.99 -21.16
N PRO A 282 -6.92 -2.69 -21.40
CA PRO A 282 -6.72 -2.07 -22.71
C PRO A 282 -5.29 -2.17 -23.28
N SER A 283 -4.27 -2.18 -22.40
CA SER A 283 -2.87 -2.33 -22.81
C SER A 283 -2.44 -3.77 -23.11
N VAL A 284 -3.27 -4.77 -22.79
CA VAL A 284 -2.96 -6.21 -22.89
C VAL A 284 -3.83 -6.90 -23.94
N ALA A 285 -5.12 -6.55 -24.02
CA ALA A 285 -6.14 -7.32 -24.73
C ALA A 285 -5.79 -7.68 -26.19
N ASN A 286 -5.20 -6.74 -26.94
CA ASN A 286 -4.78 -6.99 -28.31
C ASN A 286 -3.62 -7.99 -28.38
N THR A 287 -2.57 -7.78 -27.59
CA THR A 287 -1.42 -8.70 -27.53
C THR A 287 -1.84 -10.08 -27.05
N TRP A 288 -2.73 -10.16 -26.05
CA TRP A 288 -3.28 -11.44 -25.59
C TRP A 288 -4.02 -12.17 -26.71
N LYS A 289 -4.87 -11.47 -27.46
CA LYS A 289 -5.58 -12.04 -28.61
C LYS A 289 -4.62 -12.57 -29.67
N ASP A 290 -3.56 -11.83 -29.98
CA ASP A 290 -2.52 -12.23 -30.94
C ASP A 290 -1.74 -13.45 -30.45
N TYR A 291 -1.44 -13.51 -29.16
CA TYR A 291 -0.77 -14.63 -28.51
C TYR A 291 -1.60 -15.92 -28.58
N VAL A 292 -2.84 -15.92 -28.07
CA VAL A 292 -3.66 -17.15 -28.00
C VAL A 292 -4.24 -17.57 -29.36
N ASN A 293 -4.11 -16.74 -30.38
CA ASN A 293 -4.46 -17.06 -31.77
C ASN A 293 -3.26 -16.96 -32.71
N HIS A 294 -2.05 -17.15 -32.19
CA HIS A 294 -0.83 -17.06 -32.99
C HIS A 294 -0.78 -18.14 -34.07
N ASP A 295 -0.22 -17.80 -35.24
CA ASP A 295 -0.21 -18.68 -36.41
C ASP A 295 0.62 -19.94 -36.21
N PHE A 296 1.61 -19.91 -35.31
CA PHE A 296 2.33 -21.09 -34.84
C PHE A 296 1.36 -22.18 -34.33
N VAL A 297 0.47 -21.83 -33.39
CA VAL A 297 -0.47 -22.79 -32.79
C VAL A 297 -1.52 -23.24 -33.81
N LYS A 298 -1.95 -22.34 -34.72
CA LYS A 298 -2.81 -22.72 -35.85
C LYS A 298 -2.12 -23.73 -36.78
N SER A 299 -0.83 -23.52 -37.07
CA SER A 299 -0.04 -24.40 -37.92
C SER A 299 0.23 -25.78 -37.30
N ILE A 300 0.29 -25.86 -35.96
CA ILE A 300 0.27 -27.13 -35.22
C ILE A 300 -1.09 -27.81 -35.41
N ALA A 301 -2.17 -27.08 -35.16
CA ALA A 301 -3.53 -27.64 -35.17
C ALA A 301 -3.98 -28.13 -36.56
N ASN A 302 -3.62 -27.43 -37.62
CA ASN A 302 -3.94 -27.83 -39.00
C ASN A 302 -2.91 -28.80 -39.61
N GLY A 303 -1.83 -29.13 -38.89
CA GLY A 303 -0.78 -30.05 -39.34
C GLY A 303 0.10 -29.51 -40.47
N THR A 304 0.18 -28.19 -40.67
CA THR A 304 0.98 -27.57 -41.76
C THR A 304 2.35 -27.08 -41.31
N LEU A 305 2.65 -27.07 -40.01
CA LEU A 305 3.98 -26.73 -39.49
C LEU A 305 5.03 -27.76 -39.95
N SER A 306 6.25 -27.33 -40.28
CA SER A 306 7.33 -28.26 -40.61
C SER A 306 7.90 -28.91 -39.35
N THR A 307 8.34 -30.17 -39.46
CA THR A 307 8.95 -30.90 -38.34
C THR A 307 10.16 -30.17 -37.77
N GLU A 308 10.97 -29.53 -38.61
CA GLU A 308 12.16 -28.77 -38.20
C GLU A 308 11.78 -27.58 -37.31
N LYS A 309 10.73 -26.83 -37.69
CA LYS A 309 10.21 -25.70 -36.89
C LYS A 309 9.64 -26.16 -35.56
N PHE A 310 8.88 -27.26 -35.57
CA PHE A 310 8.33 -27.80 -34.34
C PHE A 310 9.42 -28.31 -33.40
N VAL A 311 10.43 -29.02 -33.91
CA VAL A 311 11.57 -29.49 -33.10
C VAL A 311 12.43 -28.32 -32.62
N TRP A 312 12.61 -27.27 -33.42
CA TRP A 312 13.27 -26.04 -32.97
C TRP A 312 12.55 -25.42 -31.77
N TYR A 313 11.22 -25.32 -31.85
CA TYR A 313 10.40 -24.84 -30.74
C TYR A 313 10.59 -25.70 -29.50
N LEU A 314 10.48 -27.03 -29.61
CA LEU A 314 10.66 -27.94 -28.47
C LEU A 314 12.05 -27.83 -27.82
N LYS A 315 13.10 -27.60 -28.61
CA LYS A 315 14.45 -27.36 -28.07
C LYS A 315 14.51 -26.06 -27.28
N GLN A 316 13.94 -24.98 -27.80
CA GLN A 316 13.90 -23.70 -27.10
C GLN A 316 12.99 -23.77 -25.86
N ASP A 317 11.88 -24.48 -25.94
CA ASP A 317 10.92 -24.65 -24.85
C ASP A 317 11.53 -25.49 -23.73
N TYR A 318 12.30 -26.54 -24.05
CA TYR A 318 13.08 -27.27 -23.04
C TYR A 318 14.04 -26.34 -22.27
N LEU A 319 14.77 -25.46 -22.97
CA LEU A 319 15.66 -24.48 -22.32
C LEU A 319 14.87 -23.45 -21.50
N PHE A 320 13.70 -23.03 -22.00
CA PHE A 320 12.78 -22.16 -21.26
C PHE A 320 12.32 -22.84 -19.96
N LEU A 321 11.86 -24.09 -20.02
CA LEU A 321 11.38 -24.86 -18.87
C LEU A 321 12.45 -25.05 -17.80
N VAL A 322 13.74 -25.16 -18.17
CA VAL A 322 14.84 -25.17 -17.19
C VAL A 322 14.87 -23.87 -16.38
N GLN A 323 14.73 -22.71 -17.03
CA GLN A 323 14.70 -21.42 -16.31
C GLN A 323 13.36 -21.20 -15.61
N PHE A 324 12.25 -21.67 -16.18
CA PHE A 324 10.91 -21.62 -15.60
C PHE A 324 10.85 -22.45 -14.31
N ALA A 325 11.50 -23.62 -14.28
CA ALA A 325 11.69 -24.42 -13.07
C ALA A 325 12.45 -23.64 -11.99
N ARG A 326 13.51 -22.88 -12.35
CA ARG A 326 14.21 -22.01 -11.41
C ARG A 326 13.31 -20.89 -10.87
N ALA A 327 12.47 -20.30 -11.72
CA ALA A 327 11.50 -19.29 -11.30
C ALA A 327 10.43 -19.86 -10.36
N LYS A 328 9.91 -21.07 -10.61
CA LYS A 328 9.00 -21.77 -9.70
C LYS A 328 9.67 -22.20 -8.39
N ALA A 329 10.95 -22.57 -8.43
CA ALA A 329 11.72 -22.81 -7.21
C ALA A 329 11.89 -21.51 -6.40
N LEU A 330 12.11 -20.37 -7.06
CA LEU A 330 12.14 -19.06 -6.41
C LEU A 330 10.78 -18.69 -5.80
N LEU A 331 9.67 -19.03 -6.48
CA LEU A 331 8.33 -18.87 -5.92
C LEU A 331 8.15 -19.72 -4.66
N THR A 332 8.61 -20.98 -4.69
CA THR A 332 8.62 -21.87 -3.53
C THR A 332 9.44 -21.29 -2.37
N TYR A 333 10.61 -20.73 -2.66
CA TYR A 333 11.48 -20.07 -1.68
C TYR A 333 10.80 -18.85 -1.02
N LYS A 334 9.97 -18.11 -1.74
CA LYS A 334 9.24 -16.95 -1.21
C LYS A 334 7.99 -17.33 -0.40
N GLY A 335 7.59 -18.60 -0.39
CA GLY A 335 6.44 -19.07 0.40
C GLY A 335 6.68 -18.88 1.90
N THR A 336 5.70 -18.34 2.63
CA THR A 336 5.81 -18.07 4.08
C THR A 336 5.07 -19.08 4.95
N THR A 337 4.32 -19.99 4.33
CA THR A 337 3.59 -21.07 5.01
C THR A 337 3.89 -22.42 4.36
N LEU A 338 3.79 -23.51 5.13
CA LEU A 338 4.01 -24.87 4.60
C LEU A 338 3.01 -25.24 3.49
N ALA A 339 1.77 -24.75 3.57
CA ALA A 339 0.78 -24.95 2.52
C ALA A 339 1.23 -24.32 1.20
N GLN A 340 1.61 -23.03 1.22
CA GLN A 340 2.13 -22.34 0.04
C GLN A 340 3.38 -23.00 -0.54
N ILE A 341 4.32 -23.41 0.33
CA ILE A 341 5.54 -24.12 -0.08
C ILE A 341 5.19 -25.43 -0.79
N ASN A 342 4.27 -26.21 -0.24
CA ASN A 342 3.83 -27.48 -0.84
C ASN A 342 3.15 -27.27 -2.20
N ASP A 343 2.27 -26.28 -2.31
CA ASP A 343 1.57 -25.96 -3.56
C ASP A 343 2.57 -25.53 -4.66
N CYS A 344 3.54 -24.68 -4.31
CA CYS A 344 4.59 -24.25 -5.23
C CYS A 344 5.52 -25.40 -5.66
N ALA A 345 5.85 -26.31 -4.75
CA ALA A 345 6.66 -27.49 -5.05
C ALA A 345 5.97 -28.44 -6.04
N ASN A 346 4.64 -28.56 -5.97
CA ASN A 346 3.86 -29.32 -6.95
C ASN A 346 3.98 -28.71 -8.35
N TYR A 347 3.94 -27.38 -8.48
CA TYR A 347 4.13 -26.70 -9.76
C TYR A 347 5.51 -26.92 -10.37
N LEU A 348 6.56 -26.97 -9.54
CA LEU A 348 7.92 -27.30 -9.99
C LEU A 348 7.98 -28.72 -10.55
N THR A 349 7.33 -29.67 -9.87
CA THR A 349 7.29 -31.07 -10.30
C THR A 349 6.57 -31.22 -11.64
N GLY A 350 5.52 -30.43 -11.90
CA GLY A 350 4.84 -30.38 -13.21
C GLY A 350 5.77 -30.02 -14.36
N VAL A 351 6.60 -28.98 -14.19
CA VAL A 351 7.58 -28.54 -15.22
C VAL A 351 8.60 -29.61 -15.54
N ILE A 352 9.07 -30.35 -14.52
CA ILE A 352 10.01 -31.46 -14.72
C ILE A 352 9.37 -32.55 -15.59
N ARG A 353 8.10 -32.89 -15.34
CA ARG A 353 7.37 -33.86 -16.17
C ARG A 353 7.19 -33.38 -17.60
N GLU A 354 6.83 -32.11 -17.78
CA GLU A 354 6.65 -31.49 -19.10
C GLU A 354 7.94 -31.54 -19.93
N SER A 355 9.08 -31.20 -19.32
CA SER A 355 10.38 -31.25 -20.00
C SER A 355 10.75 -32.66 -20.51
N ALA A 356 10.38 -33.71 -19.77
CA ALA A 356 10.58 -35.10 -20.20
C ALA A 356 9.69 -35.49 -21.41
N LEU A 357 8.50 -34.91 -21.54
CA LEU A 357 7.64 -35.10 -22.71
C LEU A 357 8.27 -34.51 -23.97
N HIS A 358 8.91 -33.34 -23.88
CA HIS A 358 9.61 -32.74 -25.02
C HIS A 358 10.79 -33.60 -25.50
N VAL A 359 11.57 -34.16 -24.57
CA VAL A 359 12.65 -35.10 -24.92
C VAL A 359 12.10 -36.29 -25.70
N LYS A 360 11.00 -36.89 -25.23
CA LYS A 360 10.33 -38.01 -25.89
C LYS A 360 9.82 -37.63 -27.27
N TYR A 361 9.18 -36.47 -27.40
CA TYR A 361 8.68 -35.96 -28.68
C TYR A 361 9.78 -35.75 -29.71
N CYS A 362 10.87 -35.10 -29.33
CA CYS A 362 11.98 -34.88 -30.24
C CYS A 362 12.60 -36.20 -30.72
N ALA A 363 12.72 -37.19 -29.82
CA ALA A 363 13.22 -38.52 -30.18
C ALA A 363 12.28 -39.30 -31.12
N GLU A 364 10.95 -39.13 -30.98
CA GLU A 364 9.95 -39.71 -31.89
C GLU A 364 9.98 -39.04 -33.28
N LEU A 365 10.20 -37.72 -33.34
CA LEU A 365 10.18 -36.95 -34.58
C LEU A 365 11.49 -37.02 -35.37
N ILE A 366 12.63 -37.05 -34.67
CA ILE A 366 13.97 -37.13 -35.27
C ILE A 366 14.73 -38.28 -34.61
N PRO A 367 14.85 -39.43 -35.30
CA PRO A 367 15.59 -40.57 -34.77
C PRO A 367 17.03 -40.21 -34.39
N GLY A 368 17.42 -40.56 -33.17
CA GLY A 368 18.77 -40.31 -32.65
C GLY A 368 18.95 -38.96 -31.94
N LEU A 369 17.94 -38.09 -31.92
CA LEU A 369 17.99 -36.85 -31.17
C LEU A 369 17.81 -37.12 -29.67
N THR A 370 18.79 -36.70 -28.87
CA THR A 370 18.90 -36.99 -27.44
C THR A 370 18.64 -35.77 -26.57
N GLU A 371 18.40 -35.98 -25.28
CA GLU A 371 18.30 -34.87 -24.31
C GLU A 371 19.56 -33.98 -24.29
N ARG A 372 20.74 -34.58 -24.51
CA ARG A 372 22.01 -33.83 -24.59
C ARG A 372 22.02 -32.84 -25.76
N ASP A 373 21.33 -33.16 -26.85
CA ASP A 373 21.19 -32.26 -28.00
C ASP A 373 20.27 -31.09 -27.68
N LEU A 374 19.23 -31.29 -26.85
CA LEU A 374 18.39 -30.20 -26.33
C LEU A 374 19.22 -29.29 -25.42
N GLN A 375 19.94 -29.88 -24.45
CA GLN A 375 20.76 -29.15 -23.47
C GLN A 375 21.88 -28.33 -24.11
N SER A 376 22.45 -28.82 -25.22
CA SER A 376 23.54 -28.13 -25.94
C SER A 376 23.05 -27.12 -26.97
N THR A 377 21.73 -27.02 -27.18
CA THR A 377 21.16 -26.03 -28.09
C THR A 377 21.39 -24.61 -27.53
N PRO A 378 21.88 -23.65 -28.33
CA PRO A 378 21.97 -22.26 -27.89
C PRO A 378 20.58 -21.67 -27.63
N GLU A 379 20.42 -20.95 -26.52
CA GLU A 379 19.21 -20.15 -26.28
C GLU A 379 19.05 -19.11 -27.39
N ALA A 380 17.88 -19.05 -28.01
CA ALA A 380 17.52 -17.98 -28.92
C ALA A 380 17.38 -16.66 -28.15
N PRO A 381 17.62 -15.50 -28.77
CA PRO A 381 17.48 -14.20 -28.10
C PRO A 381 16.12 -13.99 -27.43
N THR A 382 15.05 -14.51 -28.04
CA THR A 382 13.69 -14.47 -27.47
C THR A 382 13.57 -15.31 -26.19
N THR A 383 14.11 -16.53 -26.20
CA THR A 383 14.17 -17.43 -25.03
C THR A 383 14.96 -16.80 -23.89
N THR A 384 16.13 -16.24 -24.19
CA THR A 384 16.95 -15.56 -23.17
C THR A 384 16.23 -14.33 -22.63
N ALA A 385 15.73 -13.43 -23.48
CA ALA A 385 15.03 -12.23 -23.02
C ALA A 385 13.84 -12.57 -22.11
N TYR A 386 13.05 -13.59 -22.49
CA TYR A 386 11.88 -13.99 -21.73
C TYR A 386 12.26 -14.59 -20.37
N THR A 387 13.14 -15.58 -20.36
CA THR A 387 13.53 -16.26 -19.12
C THR A 387 14.27 -15.33 -18.14
N ARG A 388 15.11 -14.41 -18.64
CA ARG A 388 15.78 -13.41 -17.78
C ARG A 388 14.78 -12.41 -17.21
N TYR A 389 13.77 -12.01 -17.97
CA TYR A 389 12.72 -11.12 -17.46
C TYR A 389 11.92 -11.76 -16.31
N ILE A 390 11.48 -13.02 -16.46
CA ILE A 390 10.77 -13.73 -15.38
C ILE A 390 11.65 -13.83 -14.12
N LEU A 391 12.92 -14.19 -14.27
CA LEU A 391 13.85 -14.31 -13.13
C LEU A 391 14.16 -12.97 -12.47
N ASP A 392 14.24 -11.89 -13.23
CA ASP A 392 14.45 -10.53 -12.71
C ASP A 392 13.23 -10.03 -11.93
N VAL A 393 12.02 -10.23 -12.49
CA VAL A 393 10.74 -9.98 -11.79
C VAL A 393 10.67 -10.80 -10.51
N GLY A 394 11.04 -12.08 -10.55
CA GLY A 394 11.09 -12.91 -9.36
C GLY A 394 12.14 -12.47 -8.35
N GLY A 395 13.32 -12.04 -8.80
CA GLY A 395 14.41 -11.62 -7.92
C GLY A 395 14.08 -10.34 -7.15
N ASN A 396 13.57 -9.33 -7.85
CA ASN A 396 13.34 -8.00 -7.30
C ASN A 396 11.89 -7.77 -6.81
N GLY A 397 10.93 -8.51 -7.36
CA GLY A 397 9.50 -8.37 -7.07
C GLY A 397 9.02 -9.24 -5.91
N ASP A 398 7.76 -9.01 -5.53
CA ASP A 398 7.06 -9.81 -4.54
C ASP A 398 6.51 -11.13 -5.14
N VAL A 399 5.79 -11.91 -4.32
CA VAL A 399 5.18 -13.19 -4.75
C VAL A 399 4.13 -12.96 -5.83
N ALA A 400 3.39 -11.85 -5.79
CA ALA A 400 2.33 -11.55 -6.75
C ALA A 400 2.92 -11.25 -8.13
N ALA A 401 3.98 -10.44 -8.19
CA ALA A 401 4.70 -10.12 -9.41
C ALA A 401 5.24 -11.37 -10.10
N LEU A 402 5.83 -12.30 -9.33
CA LEU A 402 6.31 -13.57 -9.86
C LEU A 402 5.15 -14.49 -10.30
N MET A 403 4.06 -14.58 -9.54
CA MET A 403 2.89 -15.35 -9.96
C MET A 403 2.30 -14.83 -11.27
N VAL A 404 2.16 -13.50 -11.41
CA VAL A 404 1.63 -12.86 -12.63
C VAL A 404 2.56 -13.07 -13.82
N SER A 405 3.88 -13.06 -13.63
CA SER A 405 4.82 -13.32 -14.74
C SER A 405 4.78 -14.77 -15.22
N LEU A 406 4.44 -15.72 -14.33
CA LEU A 406 4.34 -17.15 -14.65
C LEU A 406 2.97 -17.54 -15.23
N ILE A 407 1.87 -16.93 -14.77
CA ILE A 407 0.51 -17.36 -15.11
C ILE A 407 0.12 -17.12 -16.56
N SER A 408 0.74 -16.14 -17.23
CA SER A 408 0.52 -15.88 -18.67
C SER A 408 0.82 -17.11 -19.52
N CYS A 409 1.88 -17.85 -19.18
CA CYS A 409 2.25 -19.09 -19.86
C CYS A 409 1.17 -20.15 -19.66
N SER A 410 0.83 -20.48 -18.42
CA SER A 410 -0.12 -21.56 -18.13
C SER A 410 -1.53 -21.28 -18.66
N VAL A 411 -2.06 -20.06 -18.48
CA VAL A 411 -3.39 -19.71 -18.98
C VAL A 411 -3.37 -19.55 -20.50
N GLY A 412 -2.31 -18.97 -21.06
CA GLY A 412 -2.17 -18.72 -22.49
C GLY A 412 -2.14 -19.98 -23.33
N TYR A 413 -1.30 -20.95 -22.94
CA TYR A 413 -1.21 -22.25 -23.61
C TYR A 413 -2.54 -23.01 -23.56
N GLN A 414 -3.21 -23.03 -22.41
CA GLN A 414 -4.53 -23.66 -22.28
C GLN A 414 -5.57 -23.02 -23.22
N VAL A 415 -5.66 -21.69 -23.21
CA VAL A 415 -6.62 -20.96 -24.06
C VAL A 415 -6.29 -21.18 -25.53
N ALA A 416 -5.01 -21.10 -25.91
CA ALA A 416 -4.56 -21.33 -27.27
C ALA A 416 -4.92 -22.74 -27.76
N ALA A 417 -4.70 -23.77 -26.95
CA ALA A 417 -5.06 -25.15 -27.28
C ALA A 417 -6.58 -25.36 -27.38
N ARG A 418 -7.36 -24.89 -26.41
CA ARG A 418 -8.83 -24.99 -26.42
C ARG A 418 -9.49 -24.25 -27.57
N ASN A 419 -8.91 -23.12 -27.99
CA ASN A 419 -9.36 -22.42 -29.20
C ASN A 419 -9.22 -23.31 -30.44
N ARG A 420 -8.20 -24.16 -30.50
CA ARG A 420 -7.97 -25.07 -31.64
C ARG A 420 -8.82 -26.33 -31.58
N GLU A 421 -9.11 -26.88 -30.40
CA GLU A 421 -9.98 -28.07 -30.27
C GLU A 421 -11.34 -27.91 -30.96
N ASN A 422 -11.87 -26.69 -30.92
CA ASN A 422 -13.19 -26.35 -31.43
C ASN A 422 -13.16 -25.70 -32.82
N GLU A 423 -11.98 -25.57 -33.44
CA GLU A 423 -11.84 -24.92 -34.74
C GLU A 423 -12.02 -25.94 -35.88
N GLU A 424 -12.84 -25.60 -36.88
CA GLU A 424 -13.15 -26.49 -38.02
C GLU A 424 -11.92 -26.82 -38.87
N SER A 425 -10.91 -25.93 -38.90
CA SER A 425 -9.66 -26.09 -39.63
C SER A 425 -8.67 -27.08 -38.99
N SER A 426 -8.97 -27.57 -37.78
CA SER A 426 -8.09 -28.45 -37.02
C SER A 426 -8.11 -29.89 -37.54
N VAL A 427 -6.92 -30.46 -37.70
CA VAL A 427 -6.69 -31.84 -38.14
C VAL A 427 -6.18 -32.66 -36.96
N LYS A 428 -6.93 -33.68 -36.54
CA LYS A 428 -6.59 -34.52 -35.38
C LYS A 428 -5.56 -35.59 -35.71
N THR A 429 -5.00 -36.25 -34.70
CA THR A 429 -4.07 -37.38 -34.90
C THR A 429 -4.68 -38.50 -35.76
N ALA A 430 -5.96 -38.81 -35.58
CA ALA A 430 -6.67 -39.81 -36.39
C ALA A 430 -6.75 -39.45 -37.89
N GLN A 431 -6.53 -38.18 -38.22
CA GLN A 431 -6.53 -37.64 -39.59
C GLN A 431 -5.10 -37.41 -40.12
N GLY A 432 -4.07 -37.86 -39.39
CA GLY A 432 -2.67 -37.81 -39.82
C GLY A 432 -1.86 -36.63 -39.31
N ASN A 433 -2.38 -35.81 -38.39
CA ASN A 433 -1.61 -34.72 -37.80
C ASN A 433 -0.64 -35.23 -36.71
N THR A 434 0.65 -35.14 -37.01
CA THR A 434 1.75 -35.54 -36.12
C THR A 434 1.85 -34.69 -34.85
N PHE A 435 1.44 -33.43 -34.90
CA PHE A 435 1.64 -32.45 -33.81
C PHE A 435 0.41 -32.28 -32.91
N TRP A 436 -0.74 -32.86 -33.28
CA TRP A 436 -2.02 -32.67 -32.60
C TRP A 436 -2.00 -33.01 -31.11
N ARG A 437 -1.20 -34.00 -30.70
CA ARG A 437 -1.02 -34.37 -29.30
C ARG A 437 -0.53 -33.19 -28.42
N TRP A 438 0.12 -32.16 -29.00
CA TRP A 438 0.42 -30.91 -28.28
C TRP A 438 -0.87 -30.19 -27.86
N VAL A 439 -1.86 -30.10 -28.75
CA VAL A 439 -3.17 -29.49 -28.46
C VAL A 439 -3.90 -30.31 -27.40
N GLU A 440 -3.87 -31.64 -27.49
CA GLU A 440 -4.52 -32.53 -26.51
C GLU A 440 -3.95 -32.37 -25.10
N GLU A 441 -2.63 -32.21 -24.97
CA GLU A 441 -1.96 -32.05 -23.67
C GLU A 441 -2.42 -30.77 -22.96
N TYR A 442 -2.29 -29.61 -23.62
CA TYR A 442 -2.62 -28.32 -23.03
C TYR A 442 -4.13 -28.06 -22.91
N ALA A 443 -4.96 -28.79 -23.64
CA ALA A 443 -6.41 -28.76 -23.47
C ALA A 443 -6.94 -29.76 -22.43
N SER A 444 -6.11 -30.71 -21.98
CA SER A 444 -6.50 -31.80 -21.09
C SER A 444 -7.08 -31.33 -19.75
N GLU A 445 -7.90 -32.18 -19.13
CA GLU A 445 -8.42 -31.94 -17.77
C GLU A 445 -7.30 -31.85 -16.73
N GLY A 446 -6.21 -32.61 -16.92
CA GLY A 446 -5.04 -32.58 -16.05
C GLY A 446 -4.40 -31.20 -16.03
N TYR A 447 -4.06 -30.68 -17.22
CA TYR A 447 -3.52 -29.33 -17.36
C TYR A 447 -4.50 -28.27 -16.86
N ALA A 448 -5.79 -28.43 -17.13
CA ALA A 448 -6.81 -27.50 -16.67
C ALA A 448 -6.90 -27.38 -15.15
N LYS A 449 -6.72 -28.48 -14.42
CA LYS A 449 -6.69 -28.48 -12.96
C LYS A 449 -5.47 -27.73 -12.43
N GLU A 450 -4.31 -27.91 -13.06
CA GLU A 450 -3.09 -27.19 -12.67
C GLU A 450 -3.23 -25.68 -12.90
N VAL A 451 -3.76 -25.28 -14.06
CA VAL A 451 -4.06 -23.87 -14.36
C VAL A 451 -5.04 -23.29 -13.35
N GLN A 452 -6.16 -23.99 -13.06
CA GLN A 452 -7.17 -23.50 -12.12
C GLN A 452 -6.58 -23.26 -10.72
N THR A 453 -5.71 -24.15 -10.24
CA THR A 453 -5.06 -23.99 -8.93
C THR A 453 -4.21 -22.72 -8.89
N GLN A 454 -3.46 -22.41 -9.96
CA GLN A 454 -2.69 -21.16 -10.03
C GLN A 454 -3.60 -19.93 -10.08
N ARG A 455 -4.72 -20.02 -10.80
CA ARG A 455 -5.72 -18.96 -10.87
C ARG A 455 -6.30 -18.65 -9.50
N ASP A 456 -6.73 -19.68 -8.76
CA ASP A 456 -7.36 -19.53 -7.44
C ASP A 456 -6.41 -18.84 -6.43
N ILE A 457 -5.13 -19.23 -6.42
CA ILE A 457 -4.13 -18.60 -5.55
C ILE A 457 -3.97 -17.12 -5.91
N LEU A 458 -3.83 -16.78 -7.20
CA LEU A 458 -3.66 -15.40 -7.61
C LEU A 458 -4.90 -14.55 -7.33
N GLU A 459 -6.10 -15.10 -7.52
CA GLU A 459 -7.37 -14.44 -7.20
C GLU A 459 -7.56 -14.20 -5.70
N GLU A 460 -7.10 -15.13 -4.85
CA GLU A 460 -7.08 -14.93 -3.39
C GLU A 460 -6.16 -13.76 -3.02
N MET A 461 -4.95 -13.72 -3.59
CA MET A 461 -4.01 -12.62 -3.37
C MET A 461 -4.58 -11.28 -3.85
N ALA A 462 -5.30 -11.28 -4.97
CA ALA A 462 -5.85 -10.08 -5.58
C ALA A 462 -6.84 -9.33 -4.72
N GLY A 463 -7.49 -9.99 -3.75
CA GLY A 463 -8.36 -9.32 -2.78
C GLY A 463 -7.64 -8.31 -1.87
N GLY A 464 -6.31 -8.36 -1.78
CA GLY A 464 -5.49 -7.49 -0.94
C GLY A 464 -4.65 -6.46 -1.69
N PHE A 465 -4.70 -6.40 -3.02
CA PHE A 465 -3.82 -5.51 -3.78
C PHE A 465 -4.17 -4.03 -3.63
N GLY A 466 -3.15 -3.18 -3.69
CA GLY A 466 -3.32 -1.73 -3.87
C GLY A 466 -3.38 -1.35 -5.35
N MET A 467 -3.94 -0.17 -5.68
CA MET A 467 -4.07 0.26 -7.08
C MET A 467 -2.72 0.35 -7.81
N THR A 468 -1.69 0.91 -7.17
CA THR A 468 -0.34 0.98 -7.74
C THR A 468 0.23 -0.41 -8.03
N GLN A 469 0.04 -1.35 -7.10
CA GLN A 469 0.46 -2.74 -7.30
C GLN A 469 -0.30 -3.36 -8.49
N VAL A 470 -1.60 -3.11 -8.63
CA VAL A 470 -2.37 -3.58 -9.79
C VAL A 470 -1.82 -3.05 -11.11
N GLU A 471 -1.46 -1.78 -11.18
CA GLU A 471 -0.86 -1.18 -12.40
C GLU A 471 0.50 -1.81 -12.73
N GLU A 472 1.35 -2.06 -11.73
CA GLU A 472 2.62 -2.76 -11.90
C GLU A 472 2.43 -4.21 -12.39
N LEU A 473 1.46 -4.93 -11.83
CA LEU A 473 1.12 -6.30 -12.24
C LEU A 473 0.56 -6.35 -13.67
N VAL A 474 -0.26 -5.37 -14.07
CA VAL A 474 -0.73 -5.24 -15.47
C VAL A 474 0.44 -5.10 -16.43
N GLU A 475 1.44 -4.29 -16.08
CA GLU A 475 2.62 -4.07 -16.94
C GLU A 475 3.51 -5.32 -17.04
N ILE A 476 3.67 -6.06 -15.93
CA ILE A 476 4.36 -7.36 -15.93
C ILE A 476 3.63 -8.33 -16.84
N PHE A 477 2.30 -8.48 -16.67
CA PHE A 477 1.48 -9.36 -17.47
C PHE A 477 1.57 -9.02 -18.96
N ARG A 478 1.46 -7.73 -19.31
CA ARG A 478 1.62 -7.24 -20.68
C ARG A 478 2.95 -7.68 -21.29
N LYS A 479 4.07 -7.47 -20.58
CA LYS A 479 5.41 -7.81 -21.07
C LYS A 479 5.58 -9.31 -21.28
N VAL A 480 5.12 -10.14 -20.35
CA VAL A 480 5.23 -11.60 -20.52
C VAL A 480 4.33 -12.11 -21.65
N THR A 481 3.13 -11.54 -21.83
CA THR A 481 2.26 -11.86 -22.98
C THR A 481 2.92 -11.48 -24.33
N GLU A 482 3.63 -10.35 -24.38
CA GLU A 482 4.41 -9.97 -25.57
C GLU A 482 5.56 -10.94 -25.85
N MET A 483 6.27 -11.36 -24.80
CA MET A 483 7.37 -12.31 -24.91
C MET A 483 6.89 -13.69 -25.35
N GLU A 484 5.75 -14.16 -24.85
CA GLU A 484 5.09 -15.40 -25.29
C GLU A 484 4.75 -15.38 -26.78
N ARG A 485 4.09 -14.32 -27.23
CA ARG A 485 3.79 -14.13 -28.66
C ARG A 485 5.07 -14.19 -29.50
N ASN A 486 6.10 -13.45 -29.09
CA ASN A 486 7.39 -13.40 -29.80
C ASN A 486 8.14 -14.74 -29.77
N PHE A 487 7.98 -15.53 -28.70
CA PHE A 487 8.54 -16.88 -28.61
C PHE A 487 7.94 -17.79 -29.69
N PHE A 488 6.62 -17.74 -29.88
CA PHE A 488 5.97 -18.43 -31.00
C PHE A 488 6.35 -17.86 -32.37
N SER A 489 6.50 -16.54 -32.51
CA SER A 489 6.97 -15.94 -33.78
C SER A 489 8.36 -16.45 -34.15
N ALA A 490 9.28 -16.54 -33.18
CA ALA A 490 10.63 -17.04 -33.41
C ALA A 490 10.64 -18.49 -33.93
N ALA A 491 9.70 -19.34 -33.49
CA ALA A 491 9.55 -20.70 -34.01
C ALA A 491 9.09 -20.73 -35.48
N VAL A 492 8.20 -19.83 -35.86
CA VAL A 492 7.73 -19.70 -37.24
C VAL A 492 8.82 -19.14 -38.15
N GLU A 493 9.63 -18.21 -37.64
CA GLU A 493 10.69 -17.51 -38.39
C GLU A 493 12.03 -18.27 -38.42
N ALA A 494 12.16 -19.33 -37.61
CA ALA A 494 13.36 -20.15 -37.55
C ALA A 494 13.78 -20.64 -38.94
N LYS A 495 15.06 -20.42 -39.27
CA LYS A 495 15.68 -20.85 -40.53
C LYS A 495 16.57 -22.05 -40.27
N PHE A 496 16.53 -23.02 -41.17
CA PHE A 496 17.34 -24.22 -41.13
C PHE A 496 18.35 -24.21 -42.29
N PRO A 497 19.59 -24.65 -42.06
CA PRO A 497 20.58 -24.79 -43.12
C PRO A 497 20.25 -25.89 -44.13
#